data_AF-A0A3A5JXE8-F1
#
_entry.id   AF-A0A3A5JXE8-F1
#
_cell.length_a   1.000
_cell.length_b   1.000
_cell.length_c   1.000
_cell.angle_alpha   90.00
_cell.angle_beta   90.00
_cell.angle_gamma   90.00
#
_symmetry.space_group_name_H-M   'P 1'
#
loop_
_entity.id
_entity.type
_entity.pdbx_description
1 polymer ?
#
loop_
_entity_poly.entity_id
_entity_poly.type
_entity_poly.pdbx_seq_one_letter_code
_entity_poly.pdbx_strand_id
1 'polypeptide(L)' 'MSEIYDLVRRSDGKVMDSFLSGGRWQLYTTNGIVSVRPLEEDEIIFTPAGMIQLLRRVGYRVISTTGE' A
#
# COMPACT_ATOMS: atom_id res chain seq x y z
N MET A 1 -22.01 -14.89 -3.33
CA MET A 1 -20.70 -15.06 -2.67
C MET A 1 -19.74 -14.13 -3.36
N SER A 2 -19.01 -13.29 -2.61
CA SER A 2 -17.85 -12.59 -3.16
C SER A 2 -16.78 -13.62 -3.52
N GLU A 3 -16.13 -13.42 -4.66
CA GLU A 3 -14.99 -14.25 -5.06
C GLU A 3 -13.82 -14.01 -4.08
N ILE A 4 -12.94 -15.00 -3.94
CA ILE A 4 -11.74 -14.91 -3.10
C ILE A 4 -10.52 -15.01 -4.01
N TYR A 5 -9.55 -14.12 -3.81
CA TYR A 5 -8.25 -14.16 -4.48
C TYR A 5 -7.17 -14.61 -3.51
N ASP A 6 -6.28 -15.47 -3.99
CA ASP A 6 -5.11 -15.93 -3.25
C ASP A 6 -3.84 -15.22 -3.71
N LEU A 7 -3.03 -14.78 -2.75
CA LEU A 7 -1.66 -14.37 -2.99
C LEU A 7 -0.76 -15.60 -2.89
N VAL A 8 -0.24 -16.07 -4.01
CA VAL A 8 0.56 -17.29 -4.08
C VAL A 8 2.05 -16.97 -4.23
N ARG A 9 2.88 -17.55 -3.37
CA ARG A 9 4.33 -17.53 -3.54
C ARG A 9 4.73 -18.45 -4.69
N ARG A 10 5.33 -17.87 -5.72
CA ARG A 10 5.65 -18.59 -6.96
C ARG A 10 6.61 -19.77 -6.78
N SER A 11 7.57 -19.69 -5.86
CA SER A 11 8.65 -20.69 -5.73
C SER A 11 8.18 -22.06 -5.26
N ASP A 12 7.16 -22.09 -4.40
CA ASP A 12 6.67 -23.31 -3.73
C ASP A 12 5.14 -23.50 -3.88
N GLY A 13 4.45 -22.57 -4.54
CA GLY A 13 3.01 -22.62 -4.73
C GLY A 13 2.21 -22.35 -3.45
N LYS A 14 2.85 -21.90 -2.36
CA LYS A 14 2.18 -21.69 -1.09
C LYS A 14 1.27 -20.46 -1.14
N VAL A 15 0.02 -20.62 -0.69
CA VAL A 15 -0.89 -19.50 -0.42
C VAL A 15 -0.36 -18.74 0.79
N MET A 16 -0.01 -17.47 0.57
CA MET A 16 0.53 -16.56 1.58
C MET A 16 -0.58 -15.79 2.29
N ASP A 17 -1.64 -15.44 1.55
CA ASP A 17 -2.81 -14.72 2.06
C ASP A 17 -4.00 -14.90 1.10
N SER A 18 -5.21 -14.63 1.58
CA SER A 18 -6.46 -14.69 0.81
C SER A 18 -7.33 -13.47 1.11
N PHE A 19 -7.90 -12.84 0.08
CA PHE A 19 -8.69 -11.61 0.24
C PHE A 19 -9.93 -11.58 -0.66
N LEU A 20 -10.95 -10.86 -0.20
CA LEU A 20 -12.24 -10.77 -0.89
C LEU A 20 -12.14 -9.91 -2.15
N SER A 21 -12.85 -10.32 -3.19
CA SER A 21 -13.08 -9.52 -4.39
C SER A 21 -13.95 -8.30 -4.07
N GLY A 22 -13.71 -7.20 -4.79
CA GLY A 22 -14.49 -5.96 -4.65
C GLY A 22 -13.98 -4.95 -3.62
N GLY A 23 -12.89 -5.24 -2.91
CA GLY A 23 -12.21 -4.29 -2.01
C GLY A 23 -10.98 -3.62 -2.63
N ARG A 24 -10.51 -2.54 -2.00
CA ARG A 24 -9.18 -1.99 -2.24
C ARG A 24 -8.21 -2.59 -1.23
N TRP A 25 -7.06 -3.08 -1.70
CA TRP A 25 -6.08 -3.78 -0.87
C TRP A 25 -4.68 -3.22 -1.12
N GLN A 26 -3.90 -3.07 -0.05
CA GLN A 26 -2.48 -2.76 -0.13
C GLN A 26 -1.66 -4.05 0.03
N LEU A 27 -0.76 -4.27 -0.93
CA LEU A 27 0.16 -5.40 -0.92
C LEU A 27 1.59 -4.87 -0.93
N TYR A 28 2.42 -5.33 0.00
CA TYR A 28 3.84 -5.03 -0.02
C TYR A 28 4.65 -6.18 0.55
N THR A 29 5.92 -6.21 0.15
CA THR A 29 6.91 -7.11 0.71
C THR A 29 8.09 -6.32 1.24
N THR A 30 8.60 -6.70 2.40
CA THR A 30 9.78 -6.08 3.00
C THR A 30 10.49 -7.12 3.86
N ASN A 31 11.80 -7.26 3.68
CA ASN A 31 12.63 -8.23 4.42
C ASN A 31 12.06 -9.66 4.42
N GLY A 32 11.46 -10.09 3.30
CA GLY A 32 10.87 -11.42 3.15
C GLY A 32 9.49 -11.61 3.81
N ILE A 33 8.95 -10.57 4.45
CA ILE A 33 7.59 -10.58 4.99
C ILE A 33 6.63 -10.07 3.91
N VAL A 34 5.51 -10.77 3.77
CA VAL A 34 4.39 -10.39 2.91
C VAL A 34 3.29 -9.84 3.80
N SER A 35 2.74 -8.67 3.46
CA SER A 35 1.59 -8.10 4.15
C SER A 35 0.51 -7.73 3.13
N VAL A 36 -0.72 -8.13 3.44
CA VAL A 36 -1.93 -7.74 2.72
C VAL A 36 -2.86 -7.09 3.73
N ARG A 37 -3.38 -5.90 3.41
CA ARG A 37 -4.31 -5.17 4.28
C ARG A 37 -5.41 -4.51 3.45
N PRO A 38 -6.68 -4.53 3.89
CA PRO A 38 -7.72 -3.74 3.27
C PRO A 38 -7.44 -2.25 3.47
N LEU A 39 -7.68 -1.45 2.43
CA LEU A 39 -7.66 0.00 2.51
C LEU A 39 -9.04 0.48 2.94
N GLU A 40 -9.09 1.43 3.88
CA GLU A 40 -10.36 2.07 4.27
C GLU A 40 -10.94 2.85 3.07
N GLU A 41 -12.24 3.15 3.08
CA GLU A 41 -12.91 3.85 1.96
C GLU A 41 -12.36 5.27 1.74
N ASP A 42 -11.96 5.93 2.82
CA ASP A 42 -11.38 7.27 2.83
C ASP A 42 -9.84 7.27 2.77
N GLU A 43 -9.21 6.09 2.74
CA GLU A 43 -7.75 6.00 2.62
C GLU A 43 -7.27 6.44 1.23
N ILE A 44 -6.28 7.34 1.22
CA ILE A 44 -5.70 7.90 -0.01
C ILE A 44 -4.22 7.51 -0.11
N ILE A 45 -3.86 6.92 -1.25
CA ILE A 45 -2.47 6.60 -1.57
C ILE A 45 -1.86 7.78 -2.34
N PHE A 46 -0.74 8.31 -1.83
CA PHE A 46 0.02 9.36 -2.49
C PHE A 46 1.40 8.87 -2.92
N THR A 47 1.87 9.34 -4.06
CA THR A 47 3.32 9.36 -4.33
C THR A 47 3.99 10.37 -3.40
N PRO A 48 5.30 10.25 -3.11
CA PRO A 48 6.01 11.26 -2.32
C PRO A 48 5.83 12.69 -2.87
N ALA A 49 5.90 12.85 -4.19
CA ALA A 49 5.66 14.14 -4.84
C ALA A 49 4.23 14.65 -4.64
N GLY A 50 3.22 13.77 -4.74
CA GLY A 50 1.82 14.11 -4.49
C GLY A 50 1.57 14.54 -3.04
N MET A 51 2.17 13.82 -2.08
CA MET A 51 2.11 14.17 -0.67
C MET A 51 2.74 15.54 -0.40
N ILE A 52 3.91 15.82 -0.97
CA ILE A 52 4.57 17.14 -0.84
C ILE A 52 3.68 18.27 -1.38
N GLN A 53 3.02 18.05 -2.51
CA GLN A 53 2.09 19.03 -3.08
C GLN A 53 0.87 19.26 -2.19
N LEU A 54 0.28 18.20 -1.64
CA LEU A 54 -0.83 18.29 -0.70
C LEU A 54 -0.43 19.11 0.54
N LEU A 55 0.68 18.74 1.16
CA LEU A 55 1.21 19.42 2.36
C LEU A 55 1.43 20.92 2.10
N ARG A 56 2.01 21.29 0.95
CA ARG A 56 2.17 22.71 0.58
C ARG A 56 0.82 23.42 0.41
N ARG A 57 -0.18 22.78 -0.19
CA ARG A 57 -1.52 23.36 -0.37
C ARG A 57 -2.25 23.59 0.95
N VAL A 58 -2.03 22.75 1.95
CA VAL A 58 -2.61 22.92 3.29
C VAL A 58 -1.75 23.77 4.22
N GLY A 59 -0.78 24.52 3.68
CA GLY A 59 -0.01 25.53 4.41
C GLY A 59 1.24 25.00 5.13
N TYR A 60 1.59 23.72 4.96
CA TYR A 60 2.81 23.18 5.53
C TYR A 60 4.03 23.54 4.67
N ARG A 61 5.14 23.87 5.35
CA ARG A 61 6.45 24.02 4.70
C ARG A 61 7.20 22.69 4.73
N VAL A 62 7.35 22.06 3.58
CA VAL A 62 8.16 20.85 3.43
C VAL A 62 9.63 21.24 3.28
N ILE A 63 10.46 20.81 4.22
CA ILE A 63 11.92 20.96 4.18
C ILE A 63 12.56 19.64 3.74
N SER A 64 13.44 19.70 2.74
CA SER A 64 14.28 18.56 2.37
C SER A 64 15.52 18.58 3.26
N THR A 65 15.68 17.58 4.12
CA THR A 65 16.99 17.22 4.67
C THR A 65 17.75 16.45 3.59
N THR A 66 18.18 17.16 2.54
CA THR A 66 19.27 16.65 1.73
C THR A 66 20.50 16.71 2.63
N GLY A 67 20.93 15.56 3.14
CA GLY A 67 22.19 15.46 3.87
C GLY A 67 23.35 15.89 2.99
N GLU A 68 24.25 16.69 3.57
CA GLU A 68 25.66 16.76 3.20
C GLU A 68 26.31 15.37 3.26
#